data_AF-A0A8T4Z5L3-F1
#
_entry.id   AF-A0A8T4Z5L3-F1
#
_cell.length_a   1.000
_cell.length_b   1.000
_cell.length_c   1.000
_cell.angle_alpha   90.00
_cell.angle_beta   90.00
_cell.angle_gamma   90.00
#
_symmetry.space_group_name_H-M   'P 1'
#
loop_
_entity.id
_entity.type
_entity.pdbx_description
1 polymer ?
#
loop_
_entity_poly.entity_id
_entity_poly.type
_entity_poly.pdbx_seq_one_letter_code
_entity_poly.pdbx_strand_id
1 'polypeptide(L)'
;MVVVVIKDVDEKAFRMLKSEAVKKGIKIGQAASQAFRLWAQESGFKPLKDIDRLKEAIEAVGNIRQKLQTIEGWSSVEVIRNWREHPKT
;
A
#
# COMPACT_ATOMS: atom_id res chain seq x y z
N MET A 1 16.00 11.09 25.02
CA MET A 1 16.39 11.43 23.64
C MET A 1 17.33 10.33 23.15
N VAL A 2 16.95 9.56 22.13
CA VAL A 2 17.80 8.48 21.61
C VAL A 2 18.61 9.05 20.45
N VAL A 3 19.93 8.92 20.50
CA VAL A 3 20.84 9.32 19.43
C VAL A 3 21.37 8.05 18.78
N VAL A 4 21.23 7.96 17.46
CA VAL A 4 21.75 6.84 16.68
C VAL A 4 22.90 7.34 15.83
N VAL A 5 24.04 6.66 15.92
CA VAL A 5 25.22 6.93 15.09
C VAL A 5 25.34 5.81 14.07
N ILE A 6 25.28 6.17 12.79
CA ILE A 6 25.45 5.23 11.68
C ILE A 6 26.87 5.41 11.16
N LYS A 7 27.66 4.34 11.28
CA LYS A 7 29.04 4.29 10.78
C LYS A 7 29.05 3.70 9.38
N ASP A 8 30.15 3.97 8.66
CA ASP A 8 30.43 3.37 7.34
C ASP A 8 29.34 3.64 6.29
N VAL A 9 28.71 4.81 6.36
CA VAL A 9 27.77 5.26 5.33
C VAL A 9 28.53 5.55 4.05
N ASP A 10 28.08 4.97 2.95
CA ASP A 10 28.61 5.26 1.62
C ASP A 10 28.64 6.77 1.37
N GLU A 11 29.80 7.29 0.97
CA GLU A 11 30.03 8.72 0.86
C GLU A 11 29.13 9.35 -0.21
N LYS A 12 28.90 8.64 -1.31
CA LYS A 12 28.03 9.11 -2.39
C LYS A 12 26.58 9.19 -1.91
N ALA A 13 26.09 8.18 -1.20
CA ALA A 13 24.75 8.17 -0.62
C ALA A 13 24.57 9.34 0.38
N PHE A 14 25.56 9.58 1.24
CA PHE A 14 25.53 10.70 2.18
C PHE A 14 25.48 12.06 1.46
N ARG A 15 26.31 12.26 0.43
CA ARG A 15 26.32 13.50 -0.38
C ARG A 15 24.99 13.74 -1.08
N MET A 16 24.37 12.69 -1.62
CA MET A 16 23.05 12.77 -2.23
C MET A 16 21.98 13.16 -1.22
N LEU A 17 21.91 12.48 -0.06
CA LEU A 17 20.96 12.80 1.00
C LEU A 17 21.10 14.24 1.47
N LYS A 18 22.34 14.71 1.67
CA LYS A 18 22.64 16.10 2.03
C LYS A 18 22.13 17.08 0.97
N SER A 19 22.35 16.80 -0.30
CA SER A 19 21.91 17.66 -1.41
C SER A 19 20.39 17.78 -1.47
N GLU A 20 19.68 16.66 -1.29
CA GLU A 20 18.22 16.65 -1.24
C GLU A 20 17.66 17.36 0.00
N ALA A 21 18.31 17.23 1.16
CA ALA A 21 17.94 17.96 2.36
C ALA A 21 18.05 19.49 2.15
N VAL A 22 19.13 19.95 1.50
CA VAL A 22 19.34 21.36 1.17
C VAL A 22 18.26 21.86 0.21
N LYS A 23 17.97 21.13 -0.88
CA LYS A 23 16.91 21.50 -1.84
C LYS A 23 15.55 21.64 -1.17
N LYS A 24 15.26 20.82 -0.16
CA LYS A 24 14.01 20.84 0.60
C LYS A 24 14.01 21.80 1.80
N GLY A 25 15.12 22.49 2.06
CA GLY A 25 15.24 23.44 3.17
C GLY A 25 15.18 22.80 4.56
N ILE A 26 15.56 21.51 4.69
CA ILE A 26 15.49 20.77 5.96
C ILE A 26 16.88 20.36 6.45
N LYS A 27 17.01 20.09 7.77
CA LYS A 27 18.27 19.60 8.34
C LYS A 27 18.54 18.16 7.90
N ILE A 28 19.81 17.79 7.72
CA ILE A 28 20.23 16.44 7.31
C ILE A 28 19.66 15.36 8.27
N GLY A 29 19.69 15.61 9.59
CA GLY A 29 19.13 14.68 10.57
C GLY A 29 17.61 14.50 10.45
N GLN A 30 16.89 15.54 10.02
CA GLN A 30 15.45 15.44 9.74
C GLN A 30 15.19 14.63 8.46
N ALA A 31 15.98 14.86 7.41
CA ALA A 31 15.92 14.07 6.19
C ALA A 31 16.20 12.59 6.43
N ALA A 32 17.25 12.28 7.22
CA ALA A 32 17.57 10.92 7.64
C ALA A 32 16.41 10.28 8.43
N SER A 33 15.84 11.02 9.39
CA SER A 33 14.70 10.54 10.19
C SER A 33 13.47 10.25 9.33
N GLN A 34 13.18 11.07 8.32
CA GLN A 34 12.10 10.84 7.37
C GLN A 34 12.38 9.62 6.50
N ALA A 35 13.60 9.48 5.97
CA ALA A 35 14.00 8.34 5.16
C ALA A 35 13.85 7.01 5.93
N PHE A 36 14.34 6.94 7.17
CA PHE A 36 14.18 5.74 8.00
C PHE A 36 12.73 5.43 8.35
N ARG A 37 11.91 6.47 8.56
CA ARG A 37 10.47 6.29 8.80
C ARG A 37 9.78 5.68 7.57
N LEU A 38 10.07 6.19 6.38
CA LEU A 38 9.53 5.67 5.13
C LEU A 38 9.99 4.23 4.90
N TRP A 39 11.29 3.96 5.06
CA TRP A 39 11.83 2.60 4.95
C TRP A 39 11.18 1.63 5.93
N ALA A 40 10.99 2.02 7.19
CA ALA A 40 10.33 1.18 8.18
C ALA A 40 8.84 0.94 7.85
N GLN A 41 8.14 1.95 7.31
CA GLN A 41 6.77 1.82 6.84
C GLN A 41 6.69 0.86 5.65
N GLU A 42 7.55 1.02 4.65
CA GLU A 42 7.66 0.12 3.49
C GLU A 42 8.05 -1.30 3.91
N SER A 43 8.91 -1.46 4.91
CA SER A 43 9.28 -2.77 5.46
C SER A 43 8.13 -3.42 6.25
N GLY A 44 7.20 -2.62 6.77
CA GLY A 44 5.95 -3.06 7.40
C GLY A 44 4.89 -3.48 6.38
N PHE A 45 4.92 -2.90 5.17
CA PHE A 45 4.24 -3.45 4.01
C PHE A 45 5.03 -4.69 3.56
N LYS A 46 4.74 -5.85 4.17
CA LYS A 46 5.13 -7.13 3.58
C LYS A 46 4.77 -7.05 2.08
N PRO A 47 5.70 -7.33 1.15
CA PRO A 47 5.28 -7.66 -0.22
C PRO A 47 4.17 -8.69 -0.05
N LEU A 48 3.01 -8.46 -0.67
CA LEU A 48 1.88 -9.39 -0.61
C LEU A 48 2.47 -10.77 -0.80
N LYS A 49 2.52 -11.56 0.28
CA LYS A 49 3.46 -12.68 0.40
C LYS A 49 3.25 -13.70 -0.73
N ASP A 50 2.06 -13.66 -1.31
CA ASP A 50 1.66 -14.38 -2.50
C ASP A 50 0.93 -13.45 -3.47
N ILE A 51 1.64 -12.52 -4.13
CA ILE A 51 1.08 -11.82 -5.32
C ILE A 51 0.55 -12.84 -6.33
N ASP A 52 1.21 -13.99 -6.44
CA ASP A 52 0.77 -15.07 -7.32
C ASP A 52 -0.54 -15.71 -6.85
N ARG A 53 -0.74 -15.95 -5.54
CA ARG A 53 -2.07 -16.37 -5.05
C ARG A 53 -3.14 -15.31 -5.26
N LEU A 54 -2.79 -14.03 -5.16
CA LEU A 54 -3.74 -12.95 -5.45
C LEU A 54 -4.15 -12.98 -6.94
N LYS A 55 -3.20 -13.19 -7.84
CA LYS A 55 -3.49 -13.35 -9.28
C LYS A 55 -4.34 -14.59 -9.54
N GLU A 56 -4.01 -15.73 -8.95
CA GLU A 56 -4.81 -16.96 -9.04
C GLU A 56 -6.24 -16.74 -8.53
N ALA A 57 -6.41 -16.05 -7.41
CA ALA A 57 -7.73 -15.73 -6.87
C ALA A 57 -8.52 -14.80 -7.81
N ILE A 58 -7.87 -13.80 -8.41
CA ILE A 58 -8.50 -12.89 -9.37
C ILE A 58 -8.93 -13.65 -10.63
N GLU A 59 -8.08 -14.52 -11.17
CA GLU A 59 -8.43 -15.36 -12.33
C GLU A 59 -9.58 -16.33 -12.00
N ALA A 60 -9.55 -16.97 -10.83
CA ALA A 60 -10.63 -17.85 -10.39
C ALA A 60 -11.96 -17.11 -10.30
N VAL A 61 -11.97 -15.91 -9.71
CA VAL A 61 -13.17 -15.06 -9.63
C VAL A 61 -13.64 -14.62 -11.02
N GLY A 62 -12.71 -14.25 -11.92
CA GLY A 62 -13.02 -13.91 -13.31
C GLY A 62 -13.68 -15.05 -14.08
N ASN A 63 -13.13 -16.26 -13.94
CA ASN A 63 -13.66 -17.48 -14.57
C ASN A 63 -15.04 -17.87 -14.03
N ILE A 64 -15.28 -17.71 -12.72
CA ILE A 64 -16.61 -17.90 -12.12
C ILE A 64 -17.58 -16.85 -12.68
N ARG A 65 -17.15 -15.59 -12.75
CA ARG A 65 -17.99 -14.49 -13.23
C ARG A 65 -18.40 -14.65 -14.70
N GLN A 66 -17.52 -15.17 -15.56
CA GLN A 66 -17.85 -15.48 -16.95
C GLN A 66 -18.89 -16.60 -17.09
N LYS A 67 -18.93 -17.53 -16.13
CA LYS A 67 -19.89 -18.64 -16.12
C LYS A 67 -21.24 -18.26 -15.51
N LEU A 68 -21.32 -17.10 -14.84
CA LEU A 68 -22.59 -16.58 -14.33
C LEU A 68 -23.43 -16.08 -15.52
N GLN A 69 -24.59 -16.70 -15.71
CA GLN A 69 -25.61 -16.18 -16.61
C GLN A 69 -26.19 -14.90 -16.02
N THR A 70 -26.46 -13.90 -16.87
CA THR A 70 -27.24 -12.73 -16.47
C THR A 70 -28.62 -13.21 -16.05
N ILE A 71 -28.95 -13.03 -14.78
CA ILE A 71 -30.29 -13.29 -14.27
C ILE A 71 -31.18 -12.15 -14.76
N GLU A 72 -32.09 -12.46 -15.67
CA GLU A 72 -33.03 -11.49 -16.23
C GLU A 72 -33.92 -10.92 -15.12
N GLY A 73 -34.01 -9.59 -15.03
CA GLY A 73 -34.74 -8.90 -13.96
C GLY A 73 -33.99 -8.75 -12.63
N TRP A 74 -32.73 -9.17 -12.53
CA TRP A 74 -31.94 -9.00 -11.30
C TRP A 74 -31.04 -7.74 -11.37
N SER A 75 -31.33 -6.75 -10.53
CA SER A 75 -30.53 -5.53 -10.39
C SER A 75 -29.77 -5.53 -9.07
N SER A 76 -28.44 -5.57 -9.13
CA SER A 76 -27.59 -5.47 -7.94
C SER A 76 -27.81 -4.15 -7.18
N VAL A 77 -28.15 -3.07 -7.89
CA VAL A 77 -28.47 -1.77 -7.30
C VAL A 77 -29.76 -1.84 -6.48
N GLU A 78 -30.80 -2.48 -7.02
CA GLU A 78 -32.09 -2.60 -6.31
C GLU A 78 -31.99 -3.53 -5.10
N VAL A 79 -31.21 -4.61 -5.20
CA VAL A 79 -30.96 -5.52 -4.07
C VAL A 79 -30.22 -4.80 -2.94
N ILE A 80 -29.17 -4.04 -3.27
CA ILE A 80 -28.42 -3.26 -2.27
C ILE A 80 -29.29 -2.16 -1.67
N ARG A 81 -30.13 -1.50 -2.47
CA ARG A 81 -31.08 -0.49 -1.99
C ARG A 81 -32.07 -1.11 -0.99
N ASN A 82 -32.64 -2.26 -1.33
CA ASN A 82 -33.57 -2.99 -0.47
C ASN A 82 -32.94 -3.39 0.88
N TRP A 83 -31.67 -3.82 0.90
CA TRP A 83 -30.97 -4.11 2.15
C TRP A 83 -30.75 -2.87 3.04
N ARG A 84 -30.56 -1.70 2.44
CA ARG A 84 -30.42 -0.43 3.18
C ARG A 84 -31.75 0.08 3.70
N GLU A 85 -32.81 -0.05 2.91
CA GLU A 85 -34.15 0.44 3.23
C GLU A 85 -34.90 -0.49 4.19
N HIS A 86 -34.64 -1.80 4.12
CA HIS A 86 -35.25 -2.82 4.98
C HIS A 86 -34.19 -3.72 5.63
N PRO A 87 -33.40 -3.20 6.59
CA PRO A 87 -32.50 -4.04 7.36
C PRO A 87 -33.31 -5.06 8.16
N LYS A 88 -32.95 -6.35 8.04
CA LYS A 88 -33.54 -7.38 8.90
C LYS A 88 -33.13 -7.10 10.34
N THR A 89 -34.11 -6.75 11.18
CA THR A 89 -34.01 -6.75 12.65
C THR A 89 -33.76 -8.14 13.19
#